data_AF-A0A7Y1VVG2-F1
#
_entry.id   AF-A0A7Y1VVG2-F1
#
_cell.length_a   1.000
_cell.length_b   1.000
_cell.length_c   1.000
_cell.angle_alpha   90.00
_cell.angle_beta   90.00
_cell.angle_gamma   90.00
#
_symmetry.space_group_name_H-M   'P 1'
#
loop_
_entity.id
_entity.type
_entity.pdbx_description
1 polymer ?
#
loop_
_entity_poly.entity_id
_entity_poly.type
_entity_poly.pdbx_seq_one_letter_code
_entity_poly.pdbx_strand_id
1 'polypeptide(L)'
;RDLVIRGITTKEGENEETKKQSKHFVCTSCHNLDREDPDLTQADPEARLSYVKEKGMPFLQGTSLYGVINRTSYYNGDYEKKYGKLVYNARNDLREAIQLCAVECAQGRRLQSWELESILAYLWTIGLQLDDLNLDQNEKDKLKNARIGEGDKTAAIEMIKSHYLQASPATFGSPPEDRKEGYDKIGNPDNGRLIYDLSCQHCHERSRYSFFNLDDATLTFKYLERHLPKYTRYSIYQVGRYGTPPLNGKRAYMPQYTLEKMSNQQMEDLRSFIEQEASGF
;
A
#
# COMPACT_ATOMS: atom_id res chain seq x y z
N ARG A 1 -15.83 -10.00 -0.08
CA ARG A 1 -15.68 -8.54 -0.31
C ARG A 1 -15.85 -7.73 0.97
N ASP A 2 -16.95 -7.89 1.71
CA ASP A 2 -17.25 -7.02 2.86
C ASP A 2 -16.24 -7.07 4.00
N LEU A 3 -15.68 -8.24 4.32
CA LEU A 3 -14.58 -8.35 5.29
C LEU A 3 -13.36 -7.49 4.90
N VAL A 4 -13.06 -7.33 3.61
CA VAL A 4 -11.92 -6.55 3.12
C VAL A 4 -12.18 -5.04 3.23
N ILE A 5 -13.41 -4.60 2.93
CA ILE A 5 -13.78 -3.18 2.87
C ILE A 5 -14.26 -2.64 4.22
N ARG A 6 -14.97 -3.46 4.99
CA ARG A 6 -15.68 -3.06 6.21
C ARG A 6 -15.12 -3.73 7.47
N GLY A 7 -14.42 -4.85 7.32
CA GLY A 7 -13.95 -5.66 8.45
C GLY A 7 -15.09 -6.37 9.20
N ILE A 8 -16.29 -6.39 8.62
CA ILE A 8 -17.51 -7.07 9.12
C ILE A 8 -18.26 -7.67 7.94
N THR A 9 -19.05 -8.70 8.21
CA THR A 9 -19.96 -9.32 7.24
C THR A 9 -21.08 -10.01 7.99
N THR A 10 -22.13 -10.42 7.30
CA THR A 10 -23.08 -11.42 7.81
C THR A 10 -22.63 -12.79 7.31
N LYS A 11 -22.64 -13.81 8.18
CA LYS A 11 -22.32 -15.18 7.77
C LYS A 11 -23.54 -15.79 7.08
N GLU A 12 -23.32 -16.61 6.06
CA GLU A 12 -24.41 -17.25 5.33
C GLU A 12 -25.30 -18.08 6.28
N GLY A 13 -26.62 -17.88 6.16
CA GLY A 13 -27.61 -18.50 7.04
C GLY A 13 -27.78 -17.81 8.40
N GLU A 14 -27.04 -16.75 8.68
CA GLU A 14 -27.19 -15.92 9.89
C GLU A 14 -27.78 -14.54 9.53
N ASN A 15 -28.42 -13.88 10.50
CA ASN A 15 -29.02 -12.55 10.32
C ASN A 15 -28.25 -11.44 11.04
N GLU A 16 -27.23 -11.78 11.85
CA GLU A 16 -26.44 -10.83 12.62
C GLU A 16 -25.07 -10.60 11.98
N GLU A 17 -24.56 -9.37 12.07
CA GLU A 17 -23.21 -9.05 11.65
C GLU A 17 -22.18 -9.72 12.57
N THR A 18 -21.06 -10.15 11.98
CA THR A 18 -19.93 -10.65 12.74
C THR A 18 -19.30 -9.56 13.60
N LYS A 19 -18.57 -9.98 14.63
CA LYS A 19 -17.69 -9.06 15.36
C LYS A 19 -16.68 -8.44 14.40
N LYS A 20 -16.53 -7.12 14.46
CA LYS A 20 -15.52 -6.39 13.67
C LYS A 20 -14.13 -6.99 13.81
N GLN A 21 -13.45 -7.17 12.69
CA GLN A 21 -12.09 -7.69 12.61
C GLN A 21 -11.11 -6.75 13.34
N SER A 22 -11.22 -5.45 13.12
CA SER A 22 -10.46 -4.43 13.84
C SER A 22 -11.27 -3.17 14.08
N LYS A 23 -11.06 -2.54 15.25
CA LYS A 23 -11.63 -1.22 15.55
C LYS A 23 -10.94 -0.09 14.79
N HIS A 24 -9.72 -0.31 14.29
CA HIS A 24 -8.84 0.75 13.80
C HIS A 24 -8.74 0.80 12.27
N PHE A 25 -8.49 -0.33 11.62
CA PHE A 25 -8.22 -0.37 10.18
C PHE A 25 -8.92 -1.54 9.52
N VAL A 26 -9.18 -1.38 8.23
CA VAL A 26 -9.63 -2.42 7.30
C VAL A 26 -8.58 -2.57 6.21
N CYS A 27 -8.67 -3.57 5.33
CA CYS A 27 -7.66 -3.77 4.29
C CYS A 27 -7.53 -2.53 3.39
N THR A 28 -8.65 -1.90 3.04
CA THR A 28 -8.68 -0.68 2.22
C THR A 28 -8.25 0.59 2.95
N SER A 29 -7.88 0.49 4.23
CA SER A 29 -7.15 1.58 4.89
C SER A 29 -5.76 1.74 4.28
N CYS A 30 -5.12 0.64 3.85
CA CYS A 30 -3.73 0.64 3.40
C CYS A 30 -3.53 0.09 1.98
N HIS A 31 -4.54 -0.55 1.38
CA HIS A 31 -4.41 -1.21 0.08
C HIS A 31 -5.51 -0.81 -0.90
N ASN A 32 -5.14 -0.58 -2.15
CA ASN A 32 -6.10 -0.47 -3.25
C ASN A 32 -6.70 -1.84 -3.60
N LEU A 33 -7.90 -1.83 -4.20
CA LEU A 33 -8.58 -3.04 -4.71
C LEU A 33 -8.44 -3.21 -6.22
N ASP A 34 -8.04 -2.15 -6.90
CA ASP A 34 -7.79 -2.10 -8.35
C ASP A 34 -6.29 -1.98 -8.62
N ARG A 35 -5.88 -2.23 -9.88
CA ARG A 35 -4.49 -2.10 -10.31
C ARG A 35 -3.98 -0.69 -10.06
N GLU A 36 -2.83 -0.55 -9.41
CA GLU A 36 -2.20 0.75 -9.13
C GLU A 36 -0.90 0.98 -9.91
N ASP A 37 -0.27 -0.09 -10.40
CA ASP A 37 0.96 -0.03 -11.17
C ASP A 37 0.63 -0.04 -12.68
N PRO A 38 1.12 0.95 -13.47
CA PRO A 38 0.93 0.96 -14.91
C PRO A 38 1.73 -0.16 -15.60
N ASP A 39 2.91 -0.47 -15.08
CA ASP A 39 3.76 -1.59 -15.48
C ASP A 39 3.89 -2.56 -14.30
N LEU A 40 3.33 -3.77 -14.45
CA LEU A 40 3.31 -4.78 -13.39
C LEU A 40 4.70 -5.39 -13.11
N THR A 41 5.69 -5.17 -13.98
CA THR A 41 7.06 -5.68 -13.82
C THR A 41 7.94 -4.75 -12.98
N GLN A 42 7.45 -3.53 -12.69
CA GLN A 42 8.22 -2.50 -11.99
C GLN A 42 7.51 -2.03 -10.72
N ALA A 43 8.30 -1.73 -9.69
CA ALA A 43 7.80 -1.08 -8.48
C ALA A 43 8.18 0.41 -8.51
N ASP A 44 7.65 1.15 -9.49
CA ASP A 44 7.96 2.55 -9.71
C ASP A 44 6.97 3.48 -8.97
N PRO A 45 7.41 4.21 -7.94
CA PRO A 45 6.52 5.08 -7.18
C PRO A 45 6.05 6.31 -7.95
N GLU A 46 6.80 6.81 -8.94
CA GLU A 46 6.46 8.00 -9.71
C GLU A 46 5.43 7.69 -10.79
N ALA A 47 5.66 6.60 -11.53
CA ALA A 47 4.68 6.10 -12.49
C ALA A 47 3.35 5.74 -11.79
N ARG A 48 3.43 5.15 -10.58
CA ARG A 48 2.26 4.85 -9.76
C ARG A 48 1.47 6.10 -9.37
N LEU A 49 2.14 7.17 -8.89
CA LEU A 49 1.44 8.40 -8.47
C LEU A 49 0.62 9.01 -9.62
N SER A 50 1.22 9.09 -10.81
CA SER A 50 0.53 9.57 -12.01
C SER A 50 -0.64 8.67 -12.39
N TYR A 51 -0.45 7.35 -12.34
CA TYR A 51 -1.48 6.37 -12.70
C TYR A 51 -2.68 6.41 -11.73
N VAL A 52 -2.44 6.43 -10.42
CA VAL A 52 -3.55 6.47 -9.43
C VAL A 52 -4.31 7.79 -9.50
N LYS A 53 -3.63 8.92 -9.79
CA LYS A 53 -4.29 10.21 -10.07
C LYS A 53 -5.26 10.08 -11.24
N GLU A 54 -4.81 9.56 -12.38
CA GLU A 54 -5.65 9.39 -13.57
C GLU A 54 -6.89 8.53 -13.29
N LYS A 55 -6.74 7.52 -12.44
CA LYS A 55 -7.81 6.58 -12.06
C LYS A 55 -8.68 7.05 -10.89
N GLY A 56 -8.37 8.19 -10.26
CA GLY A 56 -9.08 8.66 -9.07
C GLY A 56 -8.93 7.73 -7.86
N MET A 57 -7.78 7.07 -7.73
CA MET A 57 -7.46 6.14 -6.64
C MET A 57 -6.49 6.77 -5.64
N PRO A 58 -6.52 6.33 -4.37
CA PRO A 58 -5.56 6.80 -3.38
C PRO A 58 -4.17 6.20 -3.60
N PHE A 59 -3.15 6.90 -3.12
CA PHE A 59 -1.75 6.49 -3.14
C PHE A 59 -1.33 5.95 -1.77
N LEU A 60 -1.36 4.63 -1.58
CA LEU A 60 -1.30 4.01 -0.26
C LEU A 60 0.03 3.31 0.05
N GLN A 61 0.32 3.10 1.34
CA GLN A 61 1.54 2.43 1.82
C GLN A 61 1.61 0.94 1.45
N GLY A 62 0.46 0.27 1.42
CA GLY A 62 0.36 -1.14 1.12
C GLY A 62 0.26 -1.39 -0.38
N THR A 63 0.81 -2.51 -0.83
CA THR A 63 0.69 -2.92 -2.24
C THR A 63 -0.74 -3.30 -2.58
N SER A 64 -1.28 -2.89 -3.73
CA SER A 64 -2.64 -3.25 -4.15
C SER A 64 -2.95 -4.74 -3.95
N LEU A 65 -4.19 -5.00 -3.53
CA LEU A 65 -4.77 -6.33 -3.42
C LEU A 65 -5.17 -6.89 -4.79
N TYR A 66 -5.27 -6.04 -5.82
CA TYR A 66 -5.43 -6.49 -7.19
C TYR A 66 -4.22 -7.34 -7.59
N GLY A 67 -4.47 -8.54 -8.10
CA GLY A 67 -3.42 -9.49 -8.48
C GLY A 67 -2.65 -10.11 -7.31
N VAL A 68 -3.06 -9.89 -6.05
CA VAL A 68 -2.30 -10.40 -4.89
C VAL A 68 -2.18 -11.92 -4.89
N ILE A 69 -3.20 -12.62 -5.37
CA ILE A 69 -3.23 -14.09 -5.50
C ILE A 69 -2.21 -14.62 -6.51
N ASN A 70 -1.76 -13.79 -7.46
CA ASN A 70 -0.83 -14.19 -8.51
C ASN A 70 0.63 -14.18 -8.01
N ARG A 71 0.90 -13.49 -6.91
CA ARG A 71 2.23 -13.38 -6.29
C ARG A 71 2.58 -14.63 -5.49
N THR A 72 3.87 -14.92 -5.39
CA THR A 72 4.37 -16.08 -4.65
C THR A 72 5.05 -15.70 -3.34
N SER A 73 5.35 -14.42 -3.11
CA SER A 73 6.04 -13.98 -1.89
C SER A 73 5.51 -12.66 -1.30
N TYR A 74 5.37 -12.62 0.03
CA TYR A 74 4.75 -11.53 0.80
C TYR A 74 5.63 -11.07 1.96
N TYR A 75 5.43 -9.84 2.47
CA TYR A 75 6.26 -9.28 3.56
C TYR A 75 7.76 -9.39 3.28
N ASN A 76 8.17 -9.02 2.06
CA ASN A 76 9.54 -9.17 1.55
C ASN A 76 10.50 -8.09 2.08
N GLY A 77 11.79 -8.26 1.78
CA GLY A 77 12.82 -7.27 2.07
C GLY A 77 12.82 -6.82 3.52
N ASP A 78 12.77 -5.52 3.72
CA ASP A 78 12.92 -4.90 5.03
C ASP A 78 11.74 -5.14 5.98
N TYR A 79 10.64 -5.72 5.54
CA TYR A 79 9.58 -6.15 6.46
C TYR A 79 10.07 -7.16 7.51
N GLU A 80 11.13 -7.91 7.23
CA GLU A 80 11.81 -8.74 8.24
C GLU A 80 12.42 -7.90 9.37
N LYS A 81 12.95 -6.71 9.10
CA LYS A 81 13.47 -5.79 10.13
C LYS A 81 12.35 -5.33 11.09
N LYS A 82 11.12 -5.20 10.59
CA LYS A 82 9.97 -4.73 11.37
C LYS A 82 9.27 -5.85 12.14
N TYR A 83 8.99 -6.97 11.48
CA TYR A 83 8.15 -8.04 12.04
C TYR A 83 8.94 -9.26 12.51
N GLY A 84 10.27 -9.30 12.26
CA GLY A 84 11.14 -10.40 12.64
C GLY A 84 10.61 -11.74 12.15
N LYS A 85 10.63 -12.76 13.01
CA LYS A 85 10.23 -14.13 12.68
C LYS A 85 8.78 -14.28 12.23
N LEU A 86 7.91 -13.30 12.50
CA LEU A 86 6.51 -13.35 12.08
C LEU A 86 6.38 -13.40 10.54
N VAL A 87 7.34 -12.83 9.82
CA VAL A 87 7.33 -12.85 8.35
C VAL A 87 7.58 -14.23 7.77
N TYR A 88 8.20 -15.16 8.49
CA TYR A 88 8.65 -16.44 7.91
C TYR A 88 7.49 -17.31 7.44
N ASN A 89 6.42 -17.39 8.25
CA ASN A 89 5.22 -18.12 7.85
C ASN A 89 4.45 -17.36 6.76
N ALA A 90 4.40 -16.03 6.84
CA ALA A 90 3.72 -15.19 5.86
C ALA A 90 4.43 -15.14 4.50
N ARG A 91 5.75 -15.37 4.45
CA ARG A 91 6.60 -15.09 3.29
C ARG A 91 6.11 -15.81 2.04
N ASN A 92 5.72 -17.07 2.16
CA ASN A 92 5.30 -17.90 1.03
C ASN A 92 3.86 -18.44 1.19
N ASP A 93 3.07 -17.87 2.09
CA ASP A 93 1.69 -18.28 2.32
C ASP A 93 0.78 -17.05 2.46
N LEU A 94 -0.09 -16.86 1.46
CA LEU A 94 -1.03 -15.75 1.43
C LEU A 94 -2.01 -15.79 2.62
N ARG A 95 -2.36 -16.97 3.13
CA ARG A 95 -3.25 -17.11 4.29
C ARG A 95 -2.57 -16.56 5.55
N GLU A 96 -1.31 -16.94 5.76
CA GLU A 96 -0.52 -16.42 6.88
C GLU A 96 -0.18 -14.94 6.70
N ALA A 97 0.02 -14.45 5.46
CA ALA A 97 0.18 -13.04 5.17
C ALA A 97 -1.08 -12.22 5.52
N ILE A 98 -2.27 -12.70 5.15
CA ILE A 98 -3.54 -12.07 5.53
C ILE A 98 -3.70 -12.06 7.06
N GLN A 99 -3.35 -13.15 7.75
CA GLN A 99 -3.43 -13.20 9.21
C GLN A 99 -2.44 -12.27 9.91
N LEU A 100 -1.21 -12.19 9.42
CA LEU A 100 -0.21 -11.25 9.91
C LEU A 100 -0.73 -9.81 9.77
N CYS A 101 -1.33 -9.48 8.62
CA CYS A 101 -1.96 -8.18 8.40
C CYS A 101 -3.11 -7.93 9.38
N ALA A 102 -4.02 -8.90 9.52
CA ALA A 102 -5.18 -8.80 10.39
C ALA A 102 -4.81 -8.46 11.85
N VAL A 103 -3.73 -9.06 12.36
CA VAL A 103 -3.28 -8.86 13.75
C VAL A 103 -2.37 -7.65 13.88
N GLU A 104 -1.28 -7.59 13.10
CA GLU A 104 -0.22 -6.61 13.30
C GLU A 104 -0.49 -5.28 12.59
N CYS A 105 -0.99 -5.33 11.35
CA CYS A 105 -1.24 -4.11 10.58
C CYS A 105 -2.58 -3.49 10.92
N ALA A 106 -3.63 -4.30 10.91
CA ALA A 106 -4.97 -3.82 11.20
C ALA A 106 -5.19 -3.59 12.69
N GLN A 107 -4.30 -4.10 13.57
CA GLN A 107 -4.47 -4.05 15.03
C GLN A 107 -5.76 -4.72 15.49
N GLY A 108 -6.11 -5.80 14.79
CA GLY A 108 -7.37 -6.53 14.97
C GLY A 108 -7.20 -7.88 15.66
N ARG A 109 -8.30 -8.63 15.66
CA ARG A 109 -8.28 -10.04 16.05
C ARG A 109 -7.81 -10.91 14.88
N ARG A 110 -7.32 -12.10 15.21
CA ARG A 110 -7.13 -13.18 14.23
C ARG A 110 -8.47 -13.49 13.55
N LEU A 111 -8.41 -13.71 12.24
CA LEU A 111 -9.57 -14.13 11.45
C LEU A 111 -9.89 -15.59 11.74
N GLN A 112 -11.17 -15.93 11.76
CA GLN A 112 -11.61 -17.32 11.74
C GLN A 112 -11.35 -17.92 10.36
N SER A 113 -11.22 -19.25 10.28
CA SER A 113 -10.87 -19.93 9.02
C SER A 113 -11.84 -19.59 7.88
N TRP A 114 -13.15 -19.56 8.15
CA TRP A 114 -14.13 -19.22 7.12
C TRP A 114 -14.05 -17.76 6.68
N GLU A 115 -13.66 -16.82 7.56
CA GLU A 115 -13.45 -15.41 7.21
C GLU A 115 -12.24 -15.26 6.29
N LEU A 116 -11.17 -16.00 6.60
CA LEU A 116 -9.95 -16.04 5.79
C LEU A 116 -10.22 -16.61 4.40
N GLU A 117 -10.93 -17.74 4.29
CA GLU A 117 -11.30 -18.30 2.99
C GLU A 117 -12.27 -17.38 2.23
N SER A 118 -13.18 -16.67 2.92
CA SER A 118 -14.07 -15.69 2.28
C SER A 118 -13.32 -14.47 1.73
N ILE A 119 -12.28 -14.02 2.44
CA ILE A 119 -11.36 -12.99 1.93
C ILE A 119 -10.62 -13.51 0.72
N LEU A 120 -10.03 -14.70 0.81
CA LEU A 120 -9.27 -15.31 -0.28
C LEU A 120 -10.13 -15.52 -1.54
N ALA A 121 -11.35 -16.03 -1.37
CA ALA A 121 -12.31 -16.19 -2.46
C ALA A 121 -12.60 -14.86 -3.17
N TYR A 122 -12.70 -13.75 -2.44
CA TYR A 122 -12.82 -12.43 -3.04
C TYR A 122 -11.53 -11.98 -3.75
N LEU A 123 -10.36 -12.19 -3.16
CA LEU A 123 -9.09 -11.82 -3.79
C LEU A 123 -8.86 -12.57 -5.12
N TRP A 124 -9.37 -13.80 -5.26
CA TRP A 124 -9.39 -14.51 -6.54
C TRP A 124 -10.21 -13.80 -7.62
N THR A 125 -11.28 -13.08 -7.25
CA THR A 125 -12.11 -12.32 -8.22
C THR A 125 -11.42 -11.07 -8.75
N ILE A 126 -10.35 -10.61 -8.09
CA ILE A 126 -9.54 -9.44 -8.48
C ILE A 126 -8.10 -9.86 -8.81
N GLY A 127 -7.90 -11.11 -9.23
CA GLY A 127 -6.61 -11.58 -9.75
C GLY A 127 -6.26 -10.96 -11.10
N LEU A 128 -4.97 -10.97 -11.45
CA LEU A 128 -4.50 -10.49 -12.76
C LEU A 128 -5.17 -11.26 -13.90
N GLN A 129 -5.57 -10.52 -14.93
CA GLN A 129 -6.12 -11.05 -16.18
C GLN A 129 -5.06 -11.09 -17.27
N LEU A 130 -5.29 -11.83 -18.35
CA LEU A 130 -4.33 -11.87 -19.48
C LEU A 130 -4.11 -10.50 -20.12
N ASP A 131 -5.16 -9.67 -20.15
CA ASP A 131 -5.09 -8.31 -20.71
C ASP A 131 -4.26 -7.37 -19.83
N ASP A 132 -4.02 -7.71 -18.56
CA ASP A 132 -3.12 -6.94 -17.69
C ASP A 132 -1.64 -7.13 -18.05
N LEU A 133 -1.30 -8.24 -18.69
CA LEU A 133 0.09 -8.66 -18.92
C LEU A 133 0.72 -8.06 -20.17
N ASN A 134 -0.05 -7.30 -20.97
CA ASN A 134 0.43 -6.66 -22.20
C ASN A 134 1.19 -7.59 -23.17
N LEU A 135 0.80 -8.87 -23.23
CA LEU A 135 1.47 -9.88 -24.06
C LEU A 135 1.48 -9.49 -25.54
N ASP A 136 2.63 -9.66 -26.19
CA ASP A 136 2.75 -9.49 -27.62
C ASP A 136 2.10 -10.66 -28.40
N GLN A 137 2.05 -10.55 -29.73
CA GLN A 137 1.41 -11.57 -30.56
C GLN A 137 2.13 -12.93 -30.48
N ASN A 138 3.46 -12.94 -30.42
CA ASN A 138 4.26 -14.15 -30.32
C ASN A 138 4.03 -14.85 -28.97
N GLU A 139 3.99 -14.08 -27.88
CA GLU A 139 3.69 -14.58 -26.55
C GLU A 139 2.28 -15.13 -26.44
N LYS A 140 1.29 -14.46 -27.05
CA LYS A 140 -0.08 -14.96 -27.16
C LYS A 140 -0.13 -16.29 -27.91
N ASP A 141 0.63 -16.45 -28.98
CA ASP A 141 0.64 -17.70 -29.76
C ASP A 141 1.37 -18.82 -29.02
N LYS A 142 2.49 -18.53 -28.33
CA LYS A 142 3.13 -19.47 -27.40
C LYS A 142 2.17 -19.96 -26.32
N LEU A 143 1.40 -19.05 -25.73
CA LEU A 143 0.41 -19.40 -24.70
C LEU A 143 -0.72 -20.27 -25.25
N LYS A 144 -1.24 -19.96 -26.44
CA LYS A 144 -2.27 -20.78 -27.11
C LYS A 144 -1.77 -22.20 -27.37
N ASN A 145 -0.57 -22.34 -27.94
CA ASN A 145 0.02 -23.64 -28.26
C ASN A 145 0.25 -24.49 -26.99
N ALA A 146 0.77 -23.87 -25.93
CA ALA A 146 0.92 -24.54 -24.63
C ALA A 146 -0.42 -25.02 -24.04
N ARG A 147 -1.51 -24.25 -24.23
CA ARG A 147 -2.84 -24.60 -23.71
C ARG A 147 -3.44 -25.82 -24.40
N ILE A 148 -3.23 -25.98 -25.71
CA ILE A 148 -3.72 -27.12 -26.48
C ILE A 148 -2.79 -28.34 -26.45
N GLY A 149 -1.66 -28.25 -25.74
CA GLY A 149 -0.69 -29.34 -25.60
C GLY A 149 0.33 -29.44 -26.74
N GLU A 150 0.37 -28.45 -27.63
CA GLU A 150 1.29 -28.37 -28.77
C GLU A 150 2.53 -27.50 -28.49
N GLY A 151 2.67 -26.98 -27.27
CA GLY A 151 3.79 -26.14 -26.84
C GLY A 151 4.30 -26.47 -25.44
N ASP A 152 5.44 -25.87 -25.08
CA ASP A 152 6.05 -26.05 -23.76
C ASP A 152 5.26 -25.27 -22.69
N LYS A 153 4.56 -26.02 -21.82
CA LYS A 153 3.77 -25.47 -20.72
C LYS A 153 4.64 -24.77 -19.66
N THR A 154 5.83 -25.28 -19.38
CA THR A 154 6.73 -24.70 -18.38
C THR A 154 7.23 -23.35 -18.88
N ALA A 155 7.70 -23.30 -20.13
CA ALA A 155 8.14 -22.06 -20.75
C ALA A 155 7.01 -21.01 -20.84
N ALA A 156 5.77 -21.43 -21.11
CA ALA A 156 4.62 -20.52 -21.12
C ALA A 156 4.29 -19.96 -19.73
N ILE A 157 4.39 -20.78 -18.68
CA ILE A 157 4.21 -20.33 -17.28
C ILE A 157 5.30 -19.34 -16.88
N GLU A 158 6.56 -19.63 -17.21
CA GLU A 158 7.69 -18.74 -16.93
C GLU A 158 7.54 -17.40 -17.66
N MET A 159 7.15 -17.42 -18.93
CA MET A 159 6.84 -16.21 -19.70
C MET A 159 5.72 -15.40 -19.05
N ILE A 160 4.60 -16.01 -18.66
CA ILE A 160 3.52 -15.28 -17.97
C ILE A 160 4.04 -14.63 -16.68
N LYS A 161 4.84 -15.36 -15.91
CA LYS A 161 5.39 -14.86 -14.64
C LYS A 161 6.42 -13.74 -14.82
N SER A 162 7.04 -13.59 -15.99
CA SER A 162 7.93 -12.45 -16.24
C SER A 162 7.20 -11.13 -16.48
N HIS A 163 5.89 -11.17 -16.74
CA HIS A 163 5.06 -9.97 -16.98
C HIS A 163 4.50 -9.34 -15.70
N TYR A 164 4.86 -9.84 -14.53
CA TYR A 164 4.51 -9.20 -13.26
C TYR A 164 5.47 -9.57 -12.13
N LEU A 165 5.64 -8.67 -11.17
CA LEU A 165 6.43 -8.91 -9.97
C LEU A 165 5.81 -10.03 -9.12
N GLN A 166 6.58 -11.12 -8.93
CA GLN A 166 6.19 -12.25 -8.06
C GLN A 166 6.18 -11.88 -6.57
N ALA A 167 6.81 -10.77 -6.22
CA ALA A 167 6.99 -10.26 -4.87
C ALA A 167 7.02 -8.73 -4.91
N SER A 168 6.37 -8.05 -3.95
CA SER A 168 6.56 -6.60 -3.79
C SER A 168 7.90 -6.35 -3.11
N PRO A 169 8.87 -5.65 -3.73
CA PRO A 169 10.07 -5.20 -3.05
C PRO A 169 9.72 -4.20 -1.94
N ALA A 170 10.59 -4.13 -0.93
CA ALA A 170 10.38 -3.27 0.22
C ALA A 170 11.73 -2.87 0.83
N THR A 171 12.12 -1.62 0.59
CA THR A 171 13.29 -0.99 1.19
C THR A 171 12.82 0.11 2.13
N PHE A 172 13.20 0.03 3.42
CA PHE A 172 12.88 1.07 4.38
C PHE A 172 13.94 2.17 4.31
N GLY A 173 13.52 3.35 3.87
CA GLY A 173 14.37 4.54 3.88
C GLY A 173 14.50 5.13 5.28
N SER A 174 15.55 5.95 5.49
CA SER A 174 15.68 6.82 6.66
C SER A 174 15.29 8.24 6.31
N PRO A 175 14.81 9.06 7.27
CA PRO A 175 14.75 10.51 7.13
C PRO A 175 16.09 11.10 6.65
N PRO A 176 16.10 12.29 6.03
CA PRO A 176 17.36 12.96 5.68
C PRO A 176 18.21 13.20 6.93
N GLU A 177 19.53 13.23 6.75
CA GLU A 177 20.49 13.47 7.85
C GLU A 177 20.20 14.81 8.51
N ASP A 178 20.05 15.86 7.70
CA ASP A 178 19.52 17.15 8.11
C ASP A 178 18.10 17.34 7.58
N ARG A 179 17.12 17.40 8.48
CA ARG A 179 15.69 17.57 8.14
C ARG A 179 15.32 19.01 7.79
N LYS A 180 16.18 19.97 8.10
CA LYS A 180 16.02 21.35 7.68
C LYS A 180 16.40 21.51 6.22
N GLU A 181 17.48 20.84 5.79
CA GLU A 181 17.91 20.84 4.40
C GLU A 181 17.07 19.89 3.54
N GLY A 182 16.68 18.73 4.07
CA GLY A 182 15.93 17.71 3.32
C GLY A 182 16.85 16.71 2.62
N TYR A 183 16.30 15.90 1.73
CA TYR A 183 17.10 15.12 0.79
C TYR A 183 17.68 16.03 -0.30
N ASP A 184 18.83 15.65 -0.87
CA ASP A 184 19.46 16.34 -2.02
C ASP A 184 18.66 16.11 -3.32
N LYS A 185 17.48 16.75 -3.39
CA LYS A 185 16.51 16.73 -4.50
C LYS A 185 15.78 18.06 -4.56
N ILE A 186 15.34 18.42 -5.76
CA ILE A 186 14.52 19.62 -5.97
C ILE A 186 13.05 19.18 -5.95
N GLY A 187 12.28 19.66 -4.99
CA GLY A 187 10.86 19.33 -4.86
C GLY A 187 9.99 19.97 -5.95
N ASN A 188 8.96 19.24 -6.36
CA ASN A 188 7.90 19.72 -7.24
C ASN A 188 6.57 19.83 -6.45
N PRO A 189 6.04 21.04 -6.21
CA PRO A 189 4.84 21.21 -5.40
C PRO A 189 3.57 20.64 -6.06
N ASP A 190 3.49 20.58 -7.40
CA ASP A 190 2.34 19.98 -8.07
C ASP A 190 2.26 18.48 -7.79
N ASN A 191 3.41 17.79 -7.81
CA ASN A 191 3.51 16.40 -7.38
C ASN A 191 3.25 16.26 -5.87
N GLY A 192 3.76 17.19 -5.07
CA GLY A 192 3.55 17.22 -3.63
C GLY A 192 2.08 17.32 -3.24
N ARG A 193 1.31 18.12 -3.98
CA ARG A 193 -0.14 18.24 -3.84
C ARG A 193 -0.83 16.91 -4.08
N LEU A 194 -0.44 16.18 -5.13
CA LEU A 194 -1.00 14.85 -5.40
C LEU A 194 -0.73 13.87 -4.25
N ILE A 195 0.46 13.93 -3.66
CA ILE A 195 0.80 13.09 -2.51
C ILE A 195 -0.08 13.49 -1.32
N TYR A 196 -0.21 14.79 -1.04
CA TYR A 196 -1.05 15.26 0.05
C TYR A 196 -2.51 14.79 -0.10
N ASP A 197 -3.09 15.04 -1.27
CA ASP A 197 -4.50 14.76 -1.58
C ASP A 197 -4.77 13.24 -1.63
N LEU A 198 -3.94 12.47 -2.34
CA LEU A 198 -4.21 11.05 -2.62
C LEU A 198 -3.68 10.12 -1.53
N SER A 199 -2.75 10.58 -0.70
CA SER A 199 -2.04 9.76 0.30
C SER A 199 -2.35 10.21 1.72
N CYS A 200 -2.01 11.45 2.07
CA CYS A 200 -2.16 11.96 3.42
C CYS A 200 -3.63 12.12 3.81
N GLN A 201 -4.41 12.79 2.97
CA GLN A 201 -5.82 13.04 3.22
C GLN A 201 -6.67 11.75 3.25
N HIS A 202 -6.30 10.69 2.52
CA HIS A 202 -7.02 9.40 2.61
C HIS A 202 -7.17 8.89 4.04
N CYS A 203 -6.15 9.09 4.89
CA CYS A 203 -6.18 8.70 6.29
C CYS A 203 -6.58 9.82 7.25
N HIS A 204 -6.16 11.04 6.95
CA HIS A 204 -6.20 12.16 7.88
C HIS A 204 -7.38 13.12 7.65
N GLU A 205 -7.95 13.19 6.46
CA GLU A 205 -9.11 14.05 6.19
C GLU A 205 -10.31 13.55 7.01
N ARG A 206 -10.98 14.47 7.71
CA ARG A 206 -12.12 14.20 8.60
C ARG A 206 -11.84 13.10 9.63
N SER A 207 -10.56 12.92 9.95
CA SER A 207 -10.07 11.88 10.85
C SER A 207 -10.51 10.45 10.47
N ARG A 208 -10.57 10.12 9.17
CA ARG A 208 -11.08 8.82 8.68
C ARG A 208 -10.42 7.60 9.34
N TYR A 209 -9.09 7.60 9.43
CA TYR A 209 -8.32 6.52 10.08
C TYR A 209 -7.32 7.06 11.12
N SER A 210 -7.08 8.37 11.13
CA SER A 210 -6.16 9.05 12.06
C SER A 210 -6.89 10.15 12.80
N PHE A 211 -6.67 10.27 14.12
CA PHE A 211 -7.22 11.39 14.90
C PHE A 211 -6.52 12.74 14.66
N PHE A 212 -5.42 12.75 13.90
CA PHE A 212 -4.75 13.98 13.50
C PHE A 212 -5.35 14.42 12.17
N ASN A 213 -6.23 15.42 12.20
CA ASN A 213 -6.90 15.91 11.00
C ASN A 213 -5.93 16.69 10.11
N LEU A 214 -5.97 16.43 8.81
CA LEU A 214 -5.31 17.23 7.78
C LEU A 214 -6.39 17.75 6.83
N ASP A 215 -6.31 19.04 6.49
CA ASP A 215 -7.23 19.78 5.62
C ASP A 215 -6.45 20.80 4.78
N ASP A 216 -7.12 21.54 3.92
CA ASP A 216 -6.48 22.50 3.02
C ASP A 216 -6.33 23.90 3.64
N ALA A 217 -6.42 24.02 4.97
CA ALA A 217 -6.24 25.32 5.62
C ALA A 217 -4.76 25.68 5.74
N THR A 218 -4.40 26.94 5.47
CA THR A 218 -3.04 27.48 5.66
C THR A 218 -2.47 27.18 7.05
N LEU A 219 -3.30 27.13 8.09
CA LEU A 219 -2.86 26.78 9.45
C LEU A 219 -2.33 25.34 9.56
N THR A 220 -2.94 24.40 8.83
CA THR A 220 -2.49 23.01 8.75
C THR A 220 -1.11 22.93 8.11
N PHE A 221 -0.90 23.63 7.00
CA PHE A 221 0.40 23.66 6.32
C PHE A 221 1.48 24.35 7.17
N LYS A 222 1.18 25.48 7.81
CA LYS A 222 2.10 26.13 8.77
C LYS A 222 2.46 25.22 9.95
N TYR A 223 1.53 24.37 10.39
CA TYR A 223 1.79 23.39 11.43
C TYR A 223 2.76 22.32 10.93
N LEU A 224 2.52 21.75 9.74
CA LEU A 224 3.39 20.74 9.13
C LEU A 224 4.79 21.28 8.85
N GLU A 225 4.88 22.44 8.21
CA GLU A 225 6.13 23.15 7.90
C GLU A 225 7.01 23.31 9.15
N ARG A 226 6.43 23.81 10.24
CA ARG A 226 7.13 23.99 11.53
C ARG A 226 7.70 22.67 12.09
N HIS A 227 7.12 21.53 11.73
CA HIS A 227 7.55 20.22 12.20
C HIS A 227 8.49 19.50 11.24
N LEU A 228 8.63 19.94 9.98
CA LEU A 228 9.58 19.37 9.01
C LEU A 228 10.97 19.11 9.62
N PRO A 229 11.67 20.12 10.21
CA PRO A 229 13.04 19.93 10.69
C PRO A 229 13.14 19.15 12.00
N LYS A 230 12.01 18.80 12.64
CA LYS A 230 12.00 18.28 14.01
C LYS A 230 11.91 16.77 14.07
N TYR A 231 12.55 16.17 15.06
CA TYR A 231 12.30 14.77 15.42
C TYR A 231 10.98 14.65 16.21
N THR A 232 9.86 14.62 15.50
CA THR A 232 8.53 14.50 16.12
C THR A 232 7.61 13.61 15.29
N ARG A 233 6.52 13.14 15.92
CA ARG A 233 5.43 12.42 15.25
C ARG A 233 4.63 13.25 14.23
N TYR A 234 5.00 14.51 14.00
CA TYR A 234 4.36 15.42 13.07
C TYR A 234 5.27 15.80 11.90
N SER A 235 6.54 15.39 11.93
CA SER A 235 7.47 15.55 10.81
C SER A 235 7.15 14.51 9.74
N ILE A 236 6.84 14.95 8.52
CA ILE A 236 6.55 14.06 7.39
C ILE A 236 7.74 13.13 7.10
N TYR A 237 8.97 13.61 7.25
CA TYR A 237 10.17 12.79 7.10
C TYR A 237 10.19 11.64 8.09
N GLN A 238 9.90 11.95 9.35
CA GLN A 238 9.94 10.98 10.43
C GLN A 238 8.85 9.92 10.25
N VAL A 239 7.58 10.34 10.12
CA VAL A 239 6.46 9.40 10.07
C VAL A 239 6.32 8.71 8.72
N GLY A 240 6.73 9.35 7.62
CA GLY A 240 6.75 8.72 6.31
C GLY A 240 7.76 7.59 6.22
N ARG A 241 8.92 7.71 6.91
CA ARG A 241 10.01 6.72 6.85
C ARG A 241 9.96 5.66 7.94
N TYR A 242 9.55 6.01 9.16
CA TYR A 242 9.51 5.09 10.29
C TYR A 242 8.10 4.77 10.79
N GLY A 243 7.07 5.42 10.23
CA GLY A 243 5.72 5.30 10.72
C GLY A 243 5.57 5.89 12.13
N THR A 244 4.48 5.50 12.80
CA THR A 244 4.33 5.74 14.24
C THR A 244 4.12 4.42 14.95
N PRO A 245 4.56 4.27 16.21
CA PRO A 245 4.23 3.07 16.99
C PRO A 245 2.76 3.08 17.42
N PRO A 246 2.10 1.91 17.55
CA PRO A 246 0.86 1.80 18.29
C PRO A 246 1.13 2.12 19.78
N LEU A 247 0.24 2.87 20.43
CA LEU A 247 0.35 3.22 21.85
C LEU A 247 -0.68 2.47 22.69
N ASN A 248 -0.38 2.29 23.98
CA ASN A 248 -1.35 1.71 24.93
C ASN A 248 -2.63 2.56 24.94
N GLY A 249 -3.79 1.91 24.74
CA GLY A 249 -5.08 2.58 24.61
C GLY A 249 -5.38 3.26 23.26
N LYS A 250 -4.34 3.52 22.44
CA LYS A 250 -4.47 4.06 21.07
C LYS A 250 -3.60 3.24 20.11
N ARG A 251 -4.14 2.11 19.67
CA ARG A 251 -3.44 1.19 18.75
C ARG A 251 -3.40 1.68 17.30
N ALA A 252 -4.23 2.67 16.94
CA ALA A 252 -4.14 3.31 15.63
C ALA A 252 -2.73 3.91 15.43
N TYR A 253 -2.11 3.58 14.31
CA TYR A 253 -0.75 3.97 13.96
C TYR A 253 -0.65 4.29 12.46
N MET A 254 0.36 5.07 12.06
CA MET A 254 0.68 5.33 10.66
C MET A 254 1.70 4.31 10.16
N PRO A 255 1.40 3.50 9.13
CA PRO A 255 2.39 2.69 8.45
C PRO A 255 3.42 3.57 7.74
N GLN A 256 4.65 3.08 7.66
CA GLN A 256 5.71 3.74 6.90
C GLN A 256 5.61 3.41 5.41
N TYR A 257 6.11 4.30 4.56
CA TYR A 257 6.30 4.06 3.14
C TYR A 257 7.67 3.45 2.88
N THR A 258 7.70 2.36 2.10
CA THR A 258 8.95 1.89 1.49
C THR A 258 9.38 2.84 0.38
N LEU A 259 10.64 2.77 -0.04
CA LEU A 259 11.15 3.61 -1.14
C LEU A 259 10.44 3.30 -2.47
N GLU A 260 9.99 2.06 -2.65
CA GLU A 260 9.22 1.62 -3.82
C GLU A 260 7.77 2.10 -3.79
N LYS A 261 7.28 2.53 -2.62
CA LYS A 261 5.95 3.11 -2.44
C LYS A 261 5.96 4.62 -2.44
N MET A 262 6.91 5.26 -1.79
CA MET A 262 7.12 6.71 -1.85
C MET A 262 8.62 7.00 -1.85
N SER A 263 9.12 7.52 -2.96
CA SER A 263 10.56 7.79 -3.14
C SER A 263 11.04 8.94 -2.25
N ASN A 264 12.35 9.17 -2.20
CA ASN A 264 12.89 10.39 -1.55
C ASN A 264 12.51 11.66 -2.34
N GLN A 265 12.45 11.57 -3.67
CA GLN A 265 11.99 12.68 -4.52
C GLN A 265 10.56 13.08 -4.13
N GLN A 266 9.65 12.12 -4.02
CA GLN A 266 8.27 12.37 -3.65
C GLN A 266 8.12 12.95 -2.23
N MET A 267 9.03 12.61 -1.32
CA MET A 267 9.05 13.25 0.00
C MET A 267 9.43 14.73 -0.09
N GLU A 268 10.38 15.10 -0.96
CA GLU A 268 10.72 16.50 -1.21
C GLU A 268 9.63 17.24 -2.00
N ASP A 269 8.94 16.56 -2.91
CA ASP A 269 7.76 17.11 -3.59
C ASP A 269 6.69 17.49 -2.56
N LEU A 270 6.36 16.56 -1.64
CA LEU A 270 5.39 16.81 -0.55
C LEU A 270 5.82 17.97 0.35
N ARG A 271 7.12 18.05 0.69
CA ARG A 271 7.66 19.18 1.44
C ARG A 271 7.45 20.50 0.70
N SER A 272 7.82 20.55 -0.58
CA SER A 272 7.74 21.76 -1.40
C SER A 272 6.30 22.28 -1.48
N PHE A 273 5.32 21.38 -1.61
CA PHE A 273 3.91 21.74 -1.53
C PHE A 273 3.51 22.31 -0.16
N ILE A 274 3.93 21.67 0.94
CA ILE A 274 3.62 22.15 2.30
C ILE A 274 4.20 23.55 2.54
N GLU A 275 5.44 23.82 2.11
CA GLU A 275 6.09 25.12 2.23
C GLU A 275 5.37 26.19 1.39
N GLN A 276 4.97 25.85 0.16
CA GLN A 276 4.18 26.74 -0.69
C GLN A 276 2.86 27.14 -0.01
N GLU A 277 2.05 26.16 0.40
CA GLU A 277 0.75 26.42 1.01
C GLU A 277 0.85 27.11 2.39
N ALA A 278 1.93 26.85 3.14
CA ALA A 278 2.19 27.54 4.40
C ALA A 278 2.50 29.03 4.21
N SER A 279 3.13 29.38 3.09
CA SER A 279 3.46 30.77 2.74
C SER A 279 2.25 31.60 2.31
N GLY A 280 1.15 30.95 1.92
CA GLY A 280 -0.11 31.58 1.52
C GLY A 280 -0.08 32.17 0.10
N PHE A 281 0.76 31.64 -0.78
CA PHE A 281 0.91 32.03 -2.18
C PHE A 281 0.44 30.93 -3.13
#